data_AF-A0A9P7NJC6-F1
#
_entry.id   AF-A0A9P7NJC6-F1
#
_cell.length_a   1.000
_cell.length_b   1.000
_cell.length_c   1.000
_cell.angle_alpha   90.00
_cell.angle_beta   90.00
_cell.angle_gamma   90.00
#
_symmetry.space_group_name_H-M   'P 1'
#
loop_
_entity.id
_entity.type
_entity.pdbx_description
1 polymer ?
#
loop_
_entity_poly.entity_id
_entity_poly.type
_entity_poly.pdbx_seq_one_letter_code
_entity_poly.pdbx_strand_id
1 'polypeptide(L)'
;MSSRRAALSLYRRSLKLALDWSVQRQLWRGQALYIRSLFEANRNITDFRQQRAVLNETENLLNTWKHPEPYIPPTAPGGSKWERNLPPSILDPPPHPSNRY
;
A
#
# COMPACT_ATOMS: atom_id res chain seq x y z
N MET A 1 -5.34 8.66 13.64
CA MET A 1 -5.30 8.76 12.16
C MET A 1 -6.55 9.48 11.68
N SER A 2 -6.44 10.47 10.79
CA SER A 2 -7.62 11.11 10.17
C SER A 2 -8.45 10.06 9.40
N SER A 3 -9.78 10.06 9.55
CA SER A 3 -10.69 9.12 8.87
C SER A 3 -10.49 9.11 7.35
N ARG A 4 -10.19 10.28 6.77
CA ARG A 4 -9.85 10.42 5.35
C ARG A 4 -8.58 9.66 4.95
N ARG A 5 -7.52 9.73 5.77
CA ARG A 5 -6.27 9.02 5.50
C ARG A 5 -6.48 7.51 5.60
N ALA A 6 -7.28 7.06 6.57
CA ALA A 6 -7.65 5.64 6.71
C ALA A 6 -8.43 5.13 5.49
N ALA A 7 -9.45 5.87 5.03
CA ALA A 7 -10.22 5.53 3.83
C ALA A 7 -9.33 5.46 2.57
N LEU A 8 -8.43 6.43 2.37
CA LEU A 8 -7.50 6.43 1.24
C LEU A 8 -6.50 5.26 1.29
N SER A 9 -6.05 4.87 2.48
CA SER A 9 -5.19 3.69 2.67
C SER A 9 -5.93 2.40 2.33
N LEU A 10 -7.15 2.23 2.86
CA LEU A 10 -8.02 1.10 2.54
C LEU A 10 -8.28 1.01 1.04
N TYR A 11 -8.66 2.11 0.39
CA TYR A 11 -8.91 2.12 -1.05
C TYR A 11 -7.71 1.64 -1.88
N ARG A 12 -6.50 2.15 -1.57
CA ARG A 12 -5.26 1.70 -2.22
C ARG A 12 -5.01 0.20 -1.99
N ARG A 13 -5.22 -0.29 -0.77
CA ARG A 13 -5.04 -1.70 -0.43
C ARG A 13 -6.08 -2.58 -1.12
N SER A 14 -7.35 -2.16 -1.23
CA SER A 14 -8.39 -2.88 -1.95
C SER A 14 -8.05 -3.05 -3.43
N LEU A 15 -7.62 -1.97 -4.09
CA LEU A 15 -7.22 -2.03 -5.50
C LEU A 15 -6.01 -2.94 -5.73
N LYS A 16 -5.04 -2.89 -4.81
CA LYS A 16 -3.83 -3.72 -4.85
C LYS A 16 -4.16 -5.19 -4.60
N LEU A 17 -5.01 -5.50 -3.62
CA LEU A 17 -5.45 -6.87 -3.32
C LEU A 17 -6.23 -7.46 -4.51
N ALA A 18 -7.14 -6.68 -5.10
CA ALA A 18 -7.84 -7.11 -6.31
C ALA A 18 -6.86 -7.41 -7.45
N LEU A 19 -5.80 -6.61 -7.59
CA LEU A 19 -4.74 -6.86 -8.58
C LEU A 19 -3.92 -8.10 -8.28
N ASP A 20 -3.60 -8.37 -7.01
CA ASP A 20 -2.86 -9.57 -6.61
C ASP A 20 -3.60 -10.85 -7.03
N TRP A 21 -4.94 -10.86 -6.94
CA TRP A 21 -5.77 -11.98 -7.38
C TRP A 21 -6.02 -12.03 -8.90
N SER A 22 -5.96 -10.90 -9.60
CA SER A 22 -6.31 -10.81 -11.02
C SER A 22 -5.07 -10.65 -11.90
N VAL A 23 -4.65 -11.76 -12.52
CA VAL A 23 -3.50 -11.78 -13.44
C VAL A 23 -3.74 -10.88 -14.67
N GLN A 24 -4.99 -10.81 -15.17
CA GLN A 24 -5.33 -10.08 -16.39
C GLN A 24 -5.85 -8.66 -16.12
N ARG A 25 -5.28 -7.66 -16.81
CA ARG A 25 -5.62 -6.24 -16.62
C ARG A 25 -7.06 -5.87 -17.01
N GLN A 26 -7.66 -6.54 -17.99
CA GLN A 26 -9.02 -6.21 -18.41
C GLN A 26 -10.05 -6.59 -17.34
N LEU A 27 -9.89 -7.77 -16.73
CA LEU A 27 -10.72 -8.21 -15.60
C LEU A 27 -10.54 -7.29 -14.38
N TRP A 28 -9.28 -6.97 -14.06
CA TRP A 28 -8.96 -6.07 -12.94
C TRP A 28 -9.63 -4.69 -13.08
N ARG A 29 -9.71 -4.13 -14.30
CA ARG A 29 -10.33 -2.81 -14.51
C ARG A 29 -11.81 -2.79 -14.12
N GLY A 30 -12.56 -3.85 -14.45
CA GLY A 30 -13.95 -4.00 -14.02
C GLY A 30 -14.09 -4.04 -12.51
N GLN A 31 -13.25 -4.84 -11.85
CA GLN A 31 -13.20 -4.92 -10.38
C GLN A 31 -12.80 -3.59 -9.73
N ALA A 32 -11.84 -2.86 -10.30
CA ALA A 32 -11.38 -1.57 -9.79
C ALA A 32 -12.48 -0.50 -9.85
N LEU A 33 -13.26 -0.48 -10.93
CA LEU A 33 -14.42 0.41 -11.05
C LEU A 33 -15.51 0.08 -10.03
N TYR A 34 -15.76 -1.22 -9.81
CA TYR A 34 -16.70 -1.67 -8.77
C TYR A 34 -16.23 -1.28 -7.35
N ILE A 35 -14.96 -1.49 -7.03
CA ILE A 35 -14.39 -1.03 -5.75
C ILE A 35 -14.57 0.48 -5.60
N ARG A 36 -14.30 1.26 -6.66
CA ARG A 36 -14.50 2.71 -6.62
C ARG A 36 -15.96 3.08 -6.36
N SER A 37 -16.93 2.42 -6.99
CA SER A 37 -18.35 2.72 -6.75
C SER A 37 -18.76 2.46 -5.30
N LEU A 38 -18.22 1.41 -4.65
CA LEU A 38 -18.48 1.14 -3.24
C LEU A 38 -17.94 2.27 -2.33
N PHE A 39 -16.75 2.80 -2.61
CA PHE A 39 -16.19 3.91 -1.84
C PHE A 39 -16.94 5.23 -2.09
N GLU A 40 -17.34 5.53 -3.32
CA GLU A 40 -18.12 6.74 -3.63
C GLU A 40 -19.52 6.70 -2.99
N ALA A 41 -20.17 5.53 -2.94
CA ALA A 41 -21.47 5.36 -2.29
C ALA A 41 -21.44 5.71 -0.79
N ASN A 42 -20.30 5.49 -0.13
CA ASN A 42 -20.10 5.75 1.31
C ASN A 42 -19.39 7.09 1.60
N ARG A 43 -19.12 7.92 0.59
CA ARG A 43 -18.30 9.14 0.71
C ARG A 43 -18.91 10.21 1.61
N ASN A 44 -20.24 10.29 1.67
CA ASN A 44 -20.98 11.36 2.34
C ASN A 44 -21.46 10.98 3.75
N ILE A 45 -20.99 9.87 4.33
CA ILE A 45 -21.32 9.51 5.71
C ILE A 45 -20.69 10.55 6.64
N THR A 46 -21.51 11.26 7.42
CA THR A 46 -21.06 12.30 8.35
C THR A 46 -20.92 11.78 9.78
N ASP A 47 -21.74 10.79 10.18
CA ASP A 47 -21.67 10.19 11.51
C ASP A 47 -20.35 9.43 11.70
N PHE A 48 -19.59 9.84 12.71
CA PHE A 48 -18.30 9.25 13.05
C PHE A 48 -18.41 7.77 13.43
N ARG A 49 -19.49 7.35 14.09
CA ARG A 49 -19.69 5.94 14.48
C ARG A 49 -19.88 5.06 13.25
N GLN A 50 -20.71 5.51 12.32
CA GLN A 50 -20.92 4.82 11.03
C GLN A 50 -19.64 4.78 10.20
N GLN A 51 -18.90 5.89 10.09
CA GLN A 51 -17.61 5.90 9.39
C GLN A 51 -16.67 4.82 9.96
N ARG A 52 -16.55 4.74 11.29
CA ARG A 52 -15.67 3.75 11.93
C ARG A 52 -16.16 2.32 11.69
N ALA A 53 -17.46 2.08 11.72
CA ALA A 53 -18.04 0.76 11.44
C ALA A 53 -17.69 0.29 10.01
N VAL A 54 -17.93 1.13 9.00
CA VAL A 54 -17.66 0.81 7.59
C VAL A 54 -16.15 0.61 7.34
N LEU A 55 -15.29 1.44 7.94
CA LEU A 55 -13.84 1.27 7.81
C LEU A 55 -13.38 -0.06 8.43
N ASN A 56 -13.90 -0.42 9.61
CA ASN A 56 -13.57 -1.69 10.26
C ASN A 56 -14.07 -2.91 9.46
N GLU A 57 -15.29 -2.84 8.93
CA GLU A 57 -15.83 -3.87 8.06
C GLU A 57 -14.96 -4.08 6.82
N THR A 58 -14.54 -2.97 6.19
CA THR A 58 -13.62 -3.02 5.04
C THR A 58 -12.28 -3.65 5.41
N GLU A 59 -11.71 -3.31 6.58
CA GLU A 59 -10.47 -3.92 7.08
C GLU A 59 -10.61 -5.43 7.27
N ASN A 60 -11.72 -5.87 7.87
CA ASN A 60 -12.03 -7.29 8.05
C ASN A 60 -12.13 -8.01 6.71
N LEU A 61 -12.82 -7.42 5.73
CA LEU A 61 -12.95 -7.99 4.40
C LEU A 61 -11.59 -8.14 3.71
N LEU A 62 -10.73 -7.13 3.78
CA LEU A 62 -9.38 -7.22 3.21
C LEU A 62 -8.52 -8.28 3.90
N ASN A 63 -8.68 -8.48 5.21
CA ASN A 63 -7.96 -9.52 5.94
C ASN A 63 -8.44 -10.92 5.55
N THR A 64 -9.75 -11.13 5.40
CA THR A 64 -10.33 -12.41 4.99
C THR A 64 -9.88 -12.83 3.59
N TRP A 65 -9.83 -11.88 2.65
CA TRP A 65 -9.53 -12.14 1.24
C TRP A 65 -8.06 -11.89 0.87
N LYS A 66 -7.18 -11.83 1.87
CA LYS A 66 -5.77 -11.55 1.65
C LYS A 66 -5.13 -12.64 0.78
N HIS A 67 -4.47 -12.23 -0.30
CA HIS A 67 -3.72 -13.16 -1.13
C HIS A 67 -2.55 -13.77 -0.33
N PRO A 68 -2.32 -15.10 -0.36
CA PRO A 68 -1.24 -15.74 0.41
C PRO A 68 0.15 -15.28 -0.05
N GLU A 69 0.34 -15.10 -1.36
CA GLU A 69 1.60 -14.64 -1.98
C GLU A 69 1.36 -13.40 -2.84
N PRO A 70 1.23 -12.20 -2.25
CA PRO A 70 0.93 -10.99 -3.02
C PRO A 70 2.08 -10.58 -3.95
N TYR A 71 1.79 -9.81 -5.01
CA TYR A 71 2.84 -9.22 -5.83
C TYR A 71 3.62 -8.17 -5.03
N ILE A 72 4.95 -8.29 -5.06
CA ILE A 72 5.89 -7.36 -4.44
C ILE A 72 6.85 -6.85 -5.53
N PRO A 73 7.01 -5.53 -5.71
CA PRO A 73 8.00 -5.00 -6.64
C PRO A 73 9.41 -5.53 -6.31
N PRO A 74 10.24 -5.88 -7.31
CA PRO A 74 11.51 -6.56 -7.05
C PRO A 74 12.42 -5.86 -6.04
N THR A 75 12.47 -4.53 -6.04
CA THR A 75 13.35 -3.73 -5.19
C THR A 75 12.67 -3.21 -3.91
N ALA A 76 11.40 -3.53 -3.68
CA ALA A 76 10.72 -3.20 -2.44
C ALA A 76 11.09 -4.22 -1.33
N PRO A 77 10.89 -3.90 -0.05
CA PRO A 77 11.07 -4.87 1.03
C PRO A 77 10.30 -6.17 0.77
N GLY A 78 10.99 -7.31 0.86
CA GLY A 78 10.43 -8.63 0.55
C GLY A 78 10.38 -9.00 -0.95
N GLY A 79 10.86 -8.13 -1.84
CA GLY A 79 10.99 -8.40 -3.27
C GLY A 79 12.25 -9.20 -3.62
N SER A 80 12.27 -9.81 -4.81
CA SER A 80 13.37 -10.70 -5.25
C SER A 80 14.73 -10.02 -5.48
N LYS A 81 14.78 -8.68 -5.51
CA LYS A 81 15.99 -7.86 -5.65
C LYS A 81 16.20 -6.93 -4.44
N TRP A 82 15.46 -7.14 -3.34
CA TRP A 82 15.66 -6.38 -2.11
C TRP A 82 17.09 -6.58 -1.60
N GLU A 83 17.76 -5.49 -1.23
CA GLU A 83 19.12 -5.48 -0.65
C GLU A 83 20.20 -6.21 -1.47
N ARG A 84 19.95 -6.54 -2.73
CA ARG A 84 20.89 -7.29 -3.58
C ARG A 84 22.21 -6.56 -3.82
N ASN A 85 22.16 -5.23 -3.90
CA ASN A 85 23.29 -4.34 -4.18
C ASN A 85 23.34 -3.17 -3.19
N LEU A 86 23.47 -3.46 -1.88
CA LEU A 86 23.67 -2.41 -0.88
C LEU A 86 25.00 -1.68 -1.12
N PRO A 87 25.04 -0.34 -0.94
CA PRO A 87 26.32 0.37 -0.95
C PRO A 87 27.21 -0.18 0.18
N PRO A 88 28.53 -0.32 -0.06
CA PRO A 88 29.44 -0.76 0.99
C PRO A 88 29.42 0.22 2.17
N SER A 89 29.73 -0.28 3.36
CA SER A 89 29.97 0.57 4.52
C SER A 89 31.09 1.55 4.23
N ILE A 90 30.94 2.81 4.67
CA ILE A 90 32.02 3.79 4.60
C ILE A 90 33.09 3.35 5.60
N LEU A 91 34.21 2.87 5.10
CA LEU A 91 35.39 2.51 5.89
C LEU A 91 36.44 3.62 5.89
N ASP A 92 36.26 4.64 5.06
CA ASP A 92 37.21 5.73 4.95
C ASP A 92 37.28 6.51 6.28
N PRO A 93 38.49 6.80 6.78
CA PRO A 93 38.62 7.70 7.91
C PRO A 93 38.04 9.07 7.55
N PRO A 94 37.55 9.83 8.54
CA PRO A 94 37.06 11.18 8.30
C PRO A 94 38.12 12.01 7.54
N PRO A 95 37.71 12.86 6.58
CA PRO A 95 38.64 13.60 5.76
C PRO A 95 39.60 14.40 6.65
N HIS A 96 40.90 14.26 6.40
CA HIS A 96 41.91 15.04 7.12
C HIS A 96 41.66 16.52 6.83
N PRO A 97 41.63 17.42 7.84
CA PRO A 97 41.45 18.84 7.58
C PRO A 97 42.60 19.30 6.68
N SER A 98 42.28 19.57 5.41
CA SER A 98 43.21 20.24 4.49
C SER A 98 43.57 21.57 5.14
N ASN A 99 44.85 21.72 5.52
CA ASN A 99 45.37 22.97 6.08
C ASN A 99 44.91 24.14 5.19
N ARG A 100 43.96 24.92 5.69
CA ARG A 100 43.58 26.21 5.11
C ARG A 100 44.70 27.18 5.47
N TYR A 101 45.71 27.24 4.64
CA TYR A 101 46.65 28.36 4.56
C TYR A 101 46.60 28.92 3.14
#